data_AF-A0A2N5H630-F1
#
_entry.id   AF-A0A2N5H630-F1
#
_cell.length_a   1.000
_cell.length_b   1.000
_cell.length_c   1.000
_cell.angle_alpha   90.00
_cell.angle_beta   90.00
_cell.angle_gamma   90.00
#
_symmetry.space_group_name_H-M   'P 1'
#
loop_
_entity.id
_entity.type
_entity.pdbx_description
1 polymer ?
#
loop_
_entity_poly.entity_id
_entity_poly.type
_entity_poly.pdbx_seq_one_letter_code
_entity_poly.pdbx_strand_id
1 'polypeptide(L)'
;MYDQTRQSQGNLKNFDIKAGKVFRAYELKEGDVFSVSKDIVDALASSVVVGNKVVLQTASHKLKEAASVTTERFVGRIEAVENIGVATATGAPGLIGGVVEMVVIRVEKN
;
A
#
# COMPACT_ATOMS: atom_id res chain seq x y z
N MET A 1 4.59 4.41 20.08
CA MET A 1 4.20 3.13 20.70
C MET A 1 2.84 2.78 20.12
N TYR A 2 2.74 1.70 19.34
CA TYR A 2 1.46 1.24 18.81
C TYR A 2 0.71 0.54 19.95
N ASP A 3 -0.49 1.02 20.26
CA ASP A 3 -1.38 0.37 21.22
C ASP A 3 -1.96 -0.88 20.55
N GLN A 4 -1.61 -2.05 21.09
CA GLN A 4 -2.03 -3.37 20.60
C GLN A 4 -3.04 -4.03 21.56
N THR A 5 -3.67 -3.27 22.46
CA THR A 5 -4.49 -3.84 23.53
C THR A 5 -5.84 -4.39 23.06
N ARG A 6 -6.29 -4.11 21.82
CA ARG A 6 -7.55 -4.65 21.25
C ARG A 6 -7.33 -5.28 19.88
N GLN A 7 -7.87 -6.48 19.66
CA GLN A 7 -7.82 -7.17 18.35
C GLN A 7 -8.38 -6.34 17.18
N SER A 8 -9.30 -5.41 17.44
CA SER A 8 -9.80 -4.46 16.42
C SER A 8 -8.74 -3.46 15.93
N GLN A 9 -7.73 -3.14 16.75
CA GLN A 9 -6.63 -2.25 16.40
C GLN A 9 -5.59 -2.94 15.49
N GLY A 10 -5.61 -4.27 15.37
CA GLY A 10 -4.78 -5.03 14.43
C GLY A 10 -5.26 -4.98 12.98
N ASN A 11 -6.38 -4.30 12.70
CA ASN A 11 -6.85 -4.11 11.33
C ASN A 11 -5.92 -3.15 10.57
N LEU A 12 -5.40 -3.55 9.41
CA LEU A 12 -4.55 -2.71 8.55
C LEU A 12 -5.17 -1.33 8.26
N LYS A 13 -6.52 -1.24 8.19
CA LYS A 13 -7.24 0.01 7.98
C LYS A 13 -7.07 1.05 9.10
N ASN A 14 -6.63 0.62 10.28
CA ASN A 14 -6.48 1.47 11.46
C ASN A 14 -5.05 1.99 11.65
N PHE A 15 -4.13 1.68 10.74
CA PHE A 15 -2.75 2.16 10.80
C PHE A 15 -2.58 3.40 9.91
N ASP A 16 -2.54 4.58 10.53
CA ASP A 16 -2.24 5.85 9.90
C ASP A 16 -0.97 6.50 10.48
N ILE A 17 -0.27 7.28 9.65
CA ILE A 17 0.87 8.10 10.11
C ILE A 17 0.33 9.49 10.45
N LYS A 18 0.09 9.74 11.74
CA LYS A 18 -0.35 11.05 12.23
C LYS A 18 0.75 12.09 12.12
N ALA A 19 0.37 13.32 11.76
CA ALA A 19 1.29 14.44 11.66
C ALA A 19 2.09 14.65 12.97
N GLY A 20 3.40 14.91 12.83
CA GLY A 20 4.30 15.15 13.97
C GLY A 20 4.68 13.89 14.78
N LYS A 21 4.36 12.68 14.30
CA LYS A 21 4.82 11.43 14.91
C LYS A 21 6.08 10.91 14.22
N VAL A 22 6.98 10.35 15.03
CA VAL A 22 8.16 9.64 14.54
C VAL A 22 7.69 8.37 13.82
N PHE A 23 8.16 8.18 12.58
CA PHE A 23 7.91 6.97 11.79
C PHE A 23 9.24 6.38 11.31
N ARG A 24 9.22 5.11 10.93
CA ARG A 24 10.36 4.44 10.30
C ARG A 24 10.17 4.46 8.79
N ALA A 25 11.21 4.84 8.07
CA ALA A 25 11.29 4.70 6.63
C ALA A 25 12.39 3.68 6.30
N TYR A 26 12.17 2.92 5.24
CA TYR A 26 13.19 2.05 4.66
C TYR A 26 13.61 2.65 3.33
N GLU A 27 14.91 2.66 3.06
CA GLU A 27 15.43 3.01 1.75
C GLU A 27 15.14 1.86 0.79
N LEU A 28 14.41 2.16 -0.28
CA LEU A 28 14.11 1.20 -1.33
C LEU A 28 15.26 1.17 -2.34
N LYS A 29 15.70 -0.02 -2.74
CA LYS A 29 16.71 -0.21 -3.77
C LYS A 29 16.10 -0.87 -4.99
N GLU A 30 16.75 -0.71 -6.13
CA GLU A 30 16.38 -1.42 -7.35
C GLU A 30 16.35 -2.93 -7.11
N GLY A 31 15.26 -3.59 -7.52
CA GLY A 31 15.01 -5.01 -7.28
C GLY A 31 14.22 -5.32 -6.01
N ASP A 32 14.09 -4.38 -5.06
CA ASP A 32 13.29 -4.60 -3.86
C ASP A 32 11.80 -4.75 -4.21
N VAL A 33 11.10 -5.59 -3.43
CA VAL A 33 9.67 -5.84 -3.58
C VAL A 33 8.96 -5.42 -2.30
N PHE A 34 7.90 -4.63 -2.43
CA PHE A 34 7.09 -4.16 -1.32
C PHE A 34 5.61 -4.17 -1.69
N SER A 35 4.74 -4.26 -0.67
CA SER A 35 3.29 -4.30 -0.88
C SER A 35 2.63 -3.11 -0.19
N VAL A 36 1.70 -2.47 -0.88
CA VAL A 36 0.93 -1.32 -0.38
C VAL A 36 -0.57 -1.55 -0.52
N SER A 37 -1.39 -0.86 0.27
CA SER A 37 -2.85 -0.91 0.07
C SER A 37 -3.21 -0.38 -1.32
N LYS A 38 -4.28 -0.88 -1.93
CA LYS A 38 -4.80 -0.30 -3.19
C LYS A 38 -5.11 1.19 -3.08
N ASP A 39 -5.51 1.68 -1.90
CA ASP A 39 -5.92 3.08 -1.68
C ASP A 39 -4.79 4.12 -1.87
N ILE A 40 -3.53 3.68 -1.75
CA ILE A 40 -2.33 4.51 -1.96
C ILE A 40 -1.90 4.55 -3.44
N VAL A 41 -2.50 3.75 -4.31
CA VAL A 41 -2.25 3.80 -5.76
C VAL A 41 -3.43 4.46 -6.47
N ASP A 42 -3.19 5.63 -7.06
CA ASP A 42 -4.14 6.25 -7.99
C ASP A 42 -4.06 5.50 -9.33
N ALA A 43 -5.02 4.60 -9.53
CA ALA A 43 -5.12 3.77 -10.72
C ALA A 43 -5.53 4.57 -11.97
N LEU A 44 -5.12 4.11 -13.15
CA LEU A 44 -5.52 4.67 -14.45
C LEU A 44 -7.02 4.45 -14.75
N ALA A 45 -7.60 3.40 -14.16
CA ALA A 45 -8.98 3.00 -14.33
C ALA A 45 -9.59 2.59 -12.97
N SER A 46 -10.65 1.78 -12.97
CA SER A 46 -11.31 1.26 -11.76
C SER A 46 -10.41 0.35 -10.90
N SER A 47 -9.35 -0.20 -11.49
CA SER A 47 -8.40 -1.10 -10.85
C SER A 47 -7.02 -0.93 -11.45
N VAL A 48 -5.99 -1.15 -10.62
CA VAL A 48 -4.61 -1.23 -11.10
C VAL A 48 -4.41 -2.42 -12.02
N VAL A 49 -3.51 -2.27 -12.99
CA VAL A 49 -3.20 -3.33 -13.97
C VAL A 49 -1.82 -3.91 -13.67
N VAL A 50 -1.75 -5.24 -13.56
CA VAL A 50 -0.47 -5.94 -13.42
C VAL A 50 0.41 -5.69 -14.65
N GLY A 51 1.69 -5.40 -14.43
CA GLY A 51 2.64 -5.03 -15.46
C GLY A 51 2.76 -3.53 -15.71
N ASN A 52 1.77 -2.72 -15.30
CA ASN A 52 1.90 -1.27 -15.36
C ASN A 52 2.94 -0.77 -14.35
N LYS A 53 3.39 0.45 -14.57
CA LYS A 53 4.37 1.13 -13.73
C LYS A 53 3.66 2.04 -12.72
N VAL A 54 4.33 2.31 -11.61
CA VAL A 54 3.93 3.28 -10.61
C VAL A 54 5.05 4.30 -10.40
N VAL A 55 4.65 5.55 -10.23
CA VAL A 55 5.56 6.69 -10.06
C VAL A 55 5.11 7.56 -8.90
N LEU A 56 6.01 8.41 -8.42
CA LEU A 56 5.67 9.39 -7.39
C LEU A 56 4.76 10.47 -7.98
N GLN A 57 3.70 10.81 -7.26
CA GLN A 57 2.82 11.91 -7.63
C GLN A 57 3.28 13.21 -6.96
N THR A 58 3.34 14.28 -7.73
CA THR A 58 3.69 15.61 -7.21
C THR A 58 2.70 16.05 -6.13
N ALA A 59 3.22 16.51 -4.99
CA ALA A 59 2.44 17.02 -3.85
C ALA A 59 1.40 16.03 -3.28
N SER A 60 1.65 14.72 -3.40
CA SER A 60 0.79 13.66 -2.89
C SER A 60 1.61 12.58 -2.19
N HIS A 61 1.00 11.88 -1.23
CA HIS A 61 1.58 10.70 -0.60
C HIS A 61 1.22 9.41 -1.34
N LYS A 62 0.54 9.53 -2.48
CA LYS A 62 0.11 8.42 -3.31
C LYS A 62 1.08 8.15 -4.46
N LEU A 63 1.03 6.91 -4.94
CA LEU A 63 1.66 6.48 -6.17
C LEU A 63 0.67 6.65 -7.32
N LYS A 64 1.16 7.09 -8.48
CA LYS A 64 0.35 7.20 -9.70
C LYS A 64 0.67 6.03 -10.62
N GLU A 65 -0.36 5.33 -11.09
CA GLU A 65 -0.21 4.31 -12.13
C GLU A 65 0.04 4.95 -13.51
N ALA A 66 0.93 4.33 -14.28
CA ALA A 66 1.25 4.71 -15.65
C ALA A 66 1.53 3.45 -16.50
N ALA A 67 0.97 3.40 -17.71
CA ALA A 67 1.20 2.27 -18.62
C ALA A 67 2.67 2.18 -19.08
N SER A 68 3.37 3.32 -19.16
CA SER A 68 4.79 3.40 -19.49
C SER A 68 5.41 4.67 -18.90
N VAL A 69 6.68 4.58 -18.51
CA VAL A 69 7.45 5.66 -17.86
C VAL A 69 8.92 5.54 -18.24
N THR A 70 9.54 6.67 -18.61
CA THR A 70 10.96 6.73 -19.02
C THR A 70 11.79 7.75 -18.23
N THR A 71 11.19 8.83 -17.72
CA THR A 71 11.93 9.99 -17.17
C THR A 71 11.88 10.13 -15.66
N GLU A 72 11.06 9.34 -14.97
CA GLU A 72 10.88 9.49 -13.53
C GLU A 72 12.10 9.04 -12.73
N ARG A 73 12.27 9.64 -11.55
CA ARG A 73 13.34 9.28 -10.61
C ARG A 73 13.05 7.92 -9.97
N PHE A 74 11.84 7.75 -9.47
CA PHE A 74 11.34 6.48 -8.95
C PHE A 74 10.40 5.82 -9.96
N VAL A 75 10.62 4.53 -10.21
CA VAL A 75 9.75 3.69 -11.01
C VAL A 75 9.61 2.34 -10.32
N GLY A 76 8.37 1.97 -10.00
CA GLY A 76 8.01 0.61 -9.61
C GLY A 76 7.19 -0.07 -10.69
N ARG A 77 7.24 -1.40 -10.78
CA ARG A 77 6.34 -2.22 -11.60
C ARG A 77 5.37 -2.98 -10.70
N ILE A 78 4.10 -2.96 -11.07
CA ILE A 78 3.07 -3.75 -10.39
C ILE A 78 3.25 -5.21 -10.79
N GLU A 79 3.64 -6.06 -9.84
CA GLU A 79 3.84 -7.50 -10.09
C GLU A 79 2.58 -8.32 -9.83
N ALA A 80 1.79 -7.93 -8.83
CA ALA A 80 0.59 -8.64 -8.45
C ALA A 80 -0.40 -7.74 -7.69
N VAL A 81 -1.65 -8.18 -7.66
CA VAL A 81 -2.68 -7.69 -6.73
C VAL A 81 -3.09 -8.88 -5.87
N GLU A 82 -2.91 -8.75 -4.57
CA GLU A 82 -3.17 -9.80 -3.59
C GLU A 82 -4.36 -9.43 -2.70
N ASN A 83 -5.22 -10.41 -2.44
CA ASN A 83 -6.37 -10.23 -1.56
C ASN A 83 -6.08 -10.90 -0.22
N ILE A 84 -5.84 -10.09 0.80
CA ILE A 84 -5.58 -10.59 2.15
C ILE A 84 -6.89 -10.59 2.93
N GLY A 85 -7.32 -11.79 3.35
CA GLY A 85 -8.43 -11.96 4.28
C GLY A 85 -8.04 -11.48 5.67
N VAL A 86 -8.79 -10.52 6.22
CA VAL A 86 -8.54 -9.94 7.54
C VAL A 86 -9.76 -10.20 8.42
N ALA A 87 -9.58 -10.88 9.54
CA ALA A 87 -10.62 -11.05 10.55
C ALA A 87 -10.49 -9.94 11.59
N THR A 88 -11.56 -9.19 11.83
CA THR A 88 -11.57 -8.11 12.83
C THR A 88 -12.60 -8.41 13.90
N ALA A 89 -12.18 -8.30 15.17
CA ALA A 89 -13.06 -8.49 16.31
C ALA A 89 -13.86 -7.21 16.58
N THR A 90 -15.19 -7.30 16.65
CA THR A 90 -16.09 -6.14 16.72
C THR A 90 -16.39 -5.67 18.15
N GLY A 91 -15.78 -6.28 19.18
CA GLY A 91 -16.05 -5.96 20.59
C GLY A 91 -17.39 -6.49 21.12
N ALA A 92 -18.13 -7.26 20.32
CA ALA A 92 -19.30 -8.06 20.68
C ALA A 92 -19.05 -9.53 20.23
N PRO A 93 -19.85 -10.53 20.64
CA PRO A 93 -19.71 -11.90 20.15
C PRO A 93 -19.87 -11.96 18.62
N GLY A 94 -18.75 -12.03 17.89
CA GLY A 94 -18.73 -12.08 16.43
C GLY A 94 -17.42 -11.58 15.82
N LEU A 95 -17.06 -12.14 14.66
CA LEU A 95 -15.95 -11.68 13.82
C LEU A 95 -16.52 -11.10 12.53
N ILE A 96 -16.07 -9.91 12.13
CA ILE A 96 -16.33 -9.38 10.79
C ILE A 96 -15.11 -9.67 9.93
N GLY A 97 -15.31 -10.52 8.92
CA GLY A 97 -14.32 -10.76 7.87
C GLY A 97 -14.32 -9.62 6.86
N GLY A 98 -13.15 -9.11 6.52
CA GLY A 98 -12.93 -8.16 5.43
C GLY A 98 -11.84 -8.67 4.49
N VAL A 99 -11.84 -8.16 3.26
CA VAL A 99 -10.74 -8.37 2.32
C VAL A 99 -10.01 -7.04 2.15
N VAL A 100 -8.68 -7.07 2.23
CA VAL A 100 -7.82 -5.93 1.90
C VAL A 100 -7.05 -6.28 0.64
N GLU A 101 -7.23 -5.46 -0.40
CA GLU A 101 -6.49 -5.60 -1.65
C GLU A 101 -5.13 -4.88 -1.49
N MET A 102 -4.05 -5.63 -1.67
CA MET A 102 -2.68 -5.15 -1.63
C MET A 102 -2.09 -5.18 -3.04
N VAL A 103 -1.36 -4.14 -3.41
CA VAL A 103 -0.63 -4.04 -4.67
C VAL A 103 0.83 -4.33 -4.39
N VAL A 104 1.36 -5.37 -5.03
CA VAL A 104 2.76 -5.77 -4.93
C VAL A 104 3.56 -5.03 -5.99
N ILE A 105 4.58 -4.29 -5.58
CA ILE A 105 5.39 -3.42 -6.43
C ILE A 105 6.85 -3.84 -6.32
N ARG A 106 7.49 -4.06 -7.47
CA ARG A 106 8.94 -4.20 -7.58
C ARG A 106 9.57 -2.88 -8.01
N VAL A 107 10.61 -2.45 -7.33
CA VAL A 107 11.37 -1.25 -7.70
C VAL A 107 12.21 -1.56 -8.95
N GLU A 108 11.97 -0.82 -10.03
CA GLU A 108 12.80 -0.85 -11.25
C GLU A 108 13.83 0.27 -11.28
N LYS A 109 13.58 1.37 -10.56
CA LYS A 109 14.48 2.53 -10.49
C LYS A 109 14.18 3.35 -9.23
N ASN A 110 15.20 3.87 -8.55
CA ASN A 110 15.08 4.83 -7.45
C ASN A 110 16.15 5.92 -7.55
#